data_AF-A0A0F9T354-F1
#
_entry.id   AF-A0A0F9T354-F1
#
_cell.length_a   1.000
_cell.length_b   1.000
_cell.length_c   1.000
_cell.angle_alpha   90.00
_cell.angle_beta   90.00
_cell.angle_gamma   90.00
#
_symmetry.space_group_name_H-M   'P 1'
#
loop_
_entity.id
_entity.type
_entity.pdbx_description
1 polymer ?
#
loop_
_entity_poly.entity_id
_entity_poly.type
_entity_poly.pdbx_seq_one_letter_code
_entity_poly.pdbx_strand_id
1 'polypeptide(L)'
;MLKFTGTEPCGIDGCLVIEEKELFGATPVTFFEGPPDAAALKPGDLGVNIDLFRQVKVHYNKAKENIACRVLVDICLDIQESGYLGRMDDSAERLSTTVVTVQRWRSRFADTGLLKRQNRNGLYSVDPKVAIRMNSEGAAIKPTSDKKAIFKF
;
A
#
# COMPACT_ATOMS: atom_id res chain seq x y z
N MET A 1 -9.10 -28.41 -29.70
CA MET A 1 -8.41 -29.16 -28.64
C MET A 1 -7.65 -28.14 -27.79
N LEU A 2 -8.28 -27.66 -26.71
CA LEU A 2 -7.72 -26.66 -25.78
C LEU A 2 -6.99 -27.40 -24.65
N LYS A 3 -5.75 -27.01 -24.35
CA LYS A 3 -5.01 -27.46 -23.16
C LYS A 3 -5.02 -26.34 -22.13
N PHE A 4 -5.86 -26.48 -21.11
CA PHE A 4 -5.75 -25.77 -19.85
C PHE A 4 -4.74 -26.52 -18.97
N THR A 5 -3.64 -25.87 -18.57
CA THR A 5 -2.69 -26.44 -17.61
C THR A 5 -3.02 -25.96 -16.21
N GLY A 6 -3.63 -26.85 -15.43
CA GLY A 6 -3.38 -27.11 -14.00
C GLY A 6 -3.62 -25.98 -13.00
N THR A 7 -4.85 -25.90 -12.48
CA THR A 7 -5.11 -25.47 -11.10
C THR A 7 -5.54 -26.70 -10.30
N GLU A 8 -4.64 -27.23 -9.48
CA GLU A 8 -5.03 -28.20 -8.45
C GLU A 8 -5.61 -27.45 -7.24
N PRO A 9 -6.76 -27.86 -6.67
CA PRO A 9 -7.32 -27.23 -5.49
C PRO A 9 -6.58 -27.68 -4.24
N CYS A 10 -5.98 -26.75 -3.49
CA CYS A 10 -5.37 -27.06 -2.20
C CYS A 10 -6.46 -27.41 -1.17
N GLY A 11 -6.58 -28.70 -0.86
CA GLY A 11 -7.58 -29.29 0.04
C GLY A 11 -7.38 -29.00 1.52
N ILE A 12 -7.42 -27.73 1.92
CA ILE A 12 -7.47 -27.30 3.33
C ILE A 12 -8.44 -26.12 3.44
N ASP A 13 -9.44 -26.23 4.32
CA ASP A 13 -10.31 -25.11 4.69
C ASP A 13 -9.46 -23.90 5.13
N GLY A 14 -9.49 -22.84 4.33
CA GLY A 14 -9.00 -21.51 4.71
C GLY A 14 -7.51 -21.23 4.49
N CYS A 15 -7.03 -21.21 3.25
CA CYS A 15 -6.01 -20.22 2.80
C CYS A 15 -5.86 -20.28 1.27
N LEU A 16 -6.60 -19.45 0.52
CA LEU A 16 -6.23 -19.18 -0.86
C LEU A 16 -4.91 -18.40 -0.83
N VAL A 17 -3.85 -19.00 -1.38
CA VAL A 17 -2.60 -18.32 -1.70
C VAL A 17 -2.92 -17.35 -2.83
N ILE A 18 -3.45 -16.18 -2.47
CA ILE A 18 -3.54 -15.04 -3.38
C ILE A 18 -2.09 -14.61 -3.64
N GLU A 19 -1.66 -14.65 -4.90
CA GLU A 19 -0.37 -14.07 -5.28
C GLU A 19 -0.40 -12.59 -4.87
N GLU A 20 0.68 -12.03 -4.31
CA GLU A 20 0.65 -10.67 -3.72
C GLU A 20 0.20 -9.60 -4.72
N LYS A 21 0.40 -9.86 -6.02
CA LYS A 21 -0.05 -9.02 -7.14
C LYS A 21 -1.57 -8.99 -7.28
N GLU A 22 -2.25 -10.09 -7.03
CA GLU A 22 -3.71 -10.19 -7.11
C GLU A 22 -4.41 -9.31 -6.06
N LEU A 23 -3.72 -8.95 -4.96
CA LEU A 23 -4.25 -8.01 -3.97
C LEU A 23 -4.46 -6.59 -4.54
N PHE A 24 -3.71 -6.21 -5.58
CA PHE A 24 -3.82 -4.90 -6.24
C PHE A 24 -4.94 -4.86 -7.29
N GLY A 25 -5.60 -6.00 -7.56
CA GLY A 25 -6.71 -6.09 -8.51
C GLY A 25 -6.35 -5.61 -9.91
N ALA A 26 -7.24 -4.84 -10.53
CA ALA A 26 -7.06 -4.30 -11.88
C ALA A 26 -6.30 -2.97 -11.95
N THR A 27 -5.79 -2.45 -10.83
CA THR A 27 -5.08 -1.17 -10.83
C THR A 27 -3.73 -1.32 -11.54
N PRO A 28 -3.38 -0.42 -12.48
CA PRO A 28 -2.07 -0.44 -13.12
C PRO A 28 -0.98 -0.17 -12.07
N VAL A 29 -0.22 -1.21 -11.74
CA VAL A 29 0.89 -1.17 -10.77
C VAL A 29 2.10 -1.84 -11.40
N THR A 30 3.25 -1.18 -11.32
CA THR A 30 4.56 -1.74 -11.69
C THR A 30 5.19 -2.33 -10.44
N PHE A 31 5.46 -3.64 -10.46
CA PHE A 31 6.07 -4.34 -9.33
C PHE A 31 7.60 -4.40 -9.49
N PHE A 32 8.30 -4.14 -8.41
CA PHE A 32 9.76 -4.19 -8.31
C PHE A 32 10.17 -5.23 -7.25
N GLU A 33 11.24 -5.97 -7.54
CA GLU A 33 11.95 -6.77 -6.56
C GLU A 33 13.03 -5.88 -5.91
N GLY A 34 12.70 -5.32 -4.74
CA GLY A 34 13.43 -4.23 -4.11
C GLY A 34 12.75 -2.85 -4.22
N PRO A 35 13.40 -1.78 -3.72
CA PRO A 35 12.84 -0.42 -3.76
C PRO A 35 12.45 -0.01 -5.20
N PRO A 36 11.28 0.64 -5.40
CA PRO A 36 10.87 1.03 -6.74
C PRO A 36 11.81 2.08 -7.33
N ASP A 37 12.07 1.99 -8.63
CA ASP A 37 12.83 2.99 -9.37
C ASP A 37 11.87 3.97 -10.05
N ALA A 38 11.93 5.25 -9.66
CA ALA A 38 11.09 6.30 -10.24
C ALA A 38 11.37 6.53 -11.73
N ALA A 39 12.60 6.29 -12.20
CA ALA A 39 12.96 6.48 -13.61
C ALA A 39 12.33 5.43 -14.53
N ALA A 40 11.93 4.29 -13.97
CA ALA A 40 11.27 3.21 -14.69
C ALA A 40 9.73 3.37 -14.75
N LEU A 41 9.17 4.39 -14.09
CA LEU A 41 7.72 4.63 -14.01
C LEU A 41 7.26 5.67 -15.03
N LYS A 42 6.08 5.46 -15.62
CA LYS A 42 5.44 6.44 -16.50
C LYS A 42 4.60 7.43 -15.70
N PRO A 43 4.22 8.58 -16.28
CA PRO A 43 3.25 9.48 -15.66
C PRO A 43 1.96 8.74 -15.27
N GLY A 44 1.51 8.94 -14.03
CA GLY A 44 0.34 8.28 -13.46
C GLY A 44 0.58 6.87 -12.90
N ASP A 45 1.75 6.24 -13.14
CA ASP A 45 2.02 4.89 -12.65
C ASP A 45 2.27 4.86 -11.13
N LEU A 46 1.99 3.70 -10.54
CA LEU A 46 2.35 3.34 -9.18
C LEU A 46 3.41 2.23 -9.22
N GLY A 47 4.60 2.51 -8.71
CA GLY A 47 5.65 1.51 -8.47
C GLY A 47 5.57 0.97 -7.05
N VAL A 48 5.66 -0.34 -6.88
CA VAL A 48 5.57 -1.01 -5.57
C VAL A 48 6.67 -2.05 -5.40
N ASN A 49 7.30 -2.07 -4.22
CA ASN A 49 8.24 -3.10 -3.82
C ASN A 49 7.50 -4.35 -3.32
N ILE A 50 7.43 -5.39 -4.16
CA ILE A 50 6.63 -6.59 -3.87
C ILE A 50 7.26 -7.45 -2.76
N ASP A 51 8.58 -7.35 -2.54
CA ASP A 51 9.26 -8.15 -1.52
C ASP A 51 8.83 -7.77 -0.11
N LEU A 52 8.47 -6.51 0.11
CA LEU A 52 7.92 -6.08 1.40
C LEU A 52 6.56 -6.71 1.68
N PHE A 53 5.74 -6.95 0.66
CA PHE A 53 4.44 -7.63 0.81
C PHE A 53 4.64 -9.10 1.14
N ARG A 54 5.61 -9.77 0.49
CA ARG A 54 6.02 -11.14 0.82
C ARG A 54 6.49 -11.21 2.29
N GLN A 55 7.33 -10.28 2.73
CA GLN A 55 7.81 -10.20 4.11
C GLN A 55 6.68 -9.95 5.11
N VAL A 56 5.77 -9.01 4.83
CA VAL A 56 4.61 -8.71 5.69
C VAL A 56 3.69 -9.93 5.78
N LYS A 57 3.42 -10.62 4.67
CA LYS A 57 2.62 -11.85 4.64
C LYS A 57 3.22 -12.96 5.50
N VAL A 58 4.55 -13.16 5.42
CA VAL A 58 5.27 -14.16 6.23
C VAL A 58 5.30 -13.76 7.71
N HIS A 59 5.56 -12.49 8.01
CA HIS A 59 5.66 -12.01 9.38
C HIS A 59 4.31 -12.03 10.11
N TYR A 60 3.22 -11.73 9.39
CA TYR A 60 1.86 -11.73 9.92
C TYR A 60 1.04 -12.93 9.40
N ASN A 61 1.65 -14.13 9.42
CA ASN A 61 1.14 -15.36 8.83
C ASN A 61 -0.17 -15.93 9.42
N LYS A 62 -0.70 -15.36 10.51
CA LYS A 62 -1.93 -15.86 11.12
C LYS A 62 -3.11 -15.57 10.19
N ALA A 63 -3.77 -16.63 9.70
CA ALA A 63 -4.80 -16.60 8.65
C ALA A 63 -5.97 -15.62 8.84
N LYS A 64 -6.26 -15.16 10.06
CA LYS A 64 -7.25 -14.09 10.33
C LYS A 64 -6.74 -12.66 10.02
N GLU A 65 -5.44 -12.48 9.82
CA GLU A 65 -4.76 -11.18 9.75
C GLU A 65 -4.16 -10.82 8.38
N ASN A 66 -4.58 -11.47 7.28
CA ASN A 66 -4.28 -11.00 5.92
C ASN A 66 -4.80 -9.54 5.66
N ILE A 67 -5.50 -8.97 6.63
CA ILE A 67 -5.76 -7.54 6.73
C ILE A 67 -4.49 -6.68 6.72
N ALA A 68 -3.34 -7.16 7.22
CA ALA A 68 -2.08 -6.42 7.18
C ALA A 68 -1.67 -6.08 5.74
N CYS A 69 -1.61 -7.10 4.89
CA CYS A 69 -1.30 -6.94 3.47
C CYS A 69 -2.36 -6.11 2.77
N ARG A 70 -3.65 -6.35 3.03
CA ARG A 70 -4.75 -5.56 2.44
C ARG A 70 -4.66 -4.08 2.82
N VAL A 71 -4.35 -3.77 4.08
CA VAL A 71 -4.14 -2.38 4.53
C VAL A 71 -2.92 -1.79 3.85
N LEU A 72 -1.82 -2.52 3.71
CA LEU A 72 -0.63 -2.02 3.02
C LEU A 72 -0.90 -1.74 1.54
N VAL A 73 -1.68 -2.59 0.86
CA VAL A 73 -2.11 -2.37 -0.52
C VAL A 73 -2.98 -1.11 -0.62
N ASP A 74 -4.01 -0.99 0.21
CA ASP A 74 -4.89 0.17 0.24
C ASP A 74 -4.11 1.47 0.41
N ILE A 75 -3.15 1.47 1.34
CA ILE A 75 -2.25 2.60 1.60
C ILE A 75 -1.42 2.98 0.37
N CYS A 76 -0.90 2.00 -0.39
CA CYS A 76 -0.13 2.29 -1.61
C CYS A 76 -1.02 2.86 -2.71
N LEU A 77 -2.27 2.39 -2.80
CA LEU A 77 -3.26 2.88 -3.76
C LEU A 77 -3.80 4.27 -3.40
N ASP A 78 -3.85 4.59 -2.11
CA ASP A 78 -4.41 5.83 -1.52
C ASP A 78 -3.35 6.95 -1.35
N ILE A 79 -2.22 6.87 -2.07
CA ILE A 79 -1.28 7.99 -2.17
C ILE A 79 -1.97 9.12 -2.94
N GLN A 80 -2.37 10.17 -2.23
CA GLN A 80 -3.02 11.34 -2.81
C GLN A 80 -2.02 12.24 -3.54
N GLU A 81 -2.51 13.16 -4.38
CA GLU A 81 -1.66 14.16 -5.06
C GLU A 81 -0.86 15.06 -4.10
N SER A 82 -1.33 15.20 -2.86
CA SER A 82 -0.62 15.90 -1.79
C SER A 82 0.62 15.15 -1.25
N GLY A 83 0.76 13.86 -1.61
CA GLY A 83 1.75 12.92 -1.10
C GLY A 83 1.42 12.31 0.26
N TYR A 84 0.28 12.67 0.84
CA TYR A 84 -0.22 12.09 2.09
C TYR A 84 -1.25 10.99 1.80
N LEU A 85 -1.51 10.17 2.81
CA LEU A 85 -2.59 9.18 2.77
C LEU A 85 -3.95 9.83 3.02
N GLY A 86 -5.00 9.27 2.39
CA GLY A 86 -6.38 9.63 2.66
C GLY A 86 -6.85 9.27 4.07
N ARG A 87 -8.13 9.56 4.36
CA ARG A 87 -8.70 9.37 5.69
C ARG A 87 -8.77 7.89 6.07
N MET A 88 -8.68 7.62 7.37
CA MET A 88 -8.79 6.25 7.88
C MET A 88 -10.20 5.69 7.74
N ASP A 89 -11.22 6.55 7.76
CA ASP A 89 -12.62 6.17 7.55
C ASP A 89 -12.83 5.58 6.15
N ASP A 90 -12.36 6.28 5.11
CA ASP A 90 -12.46 5.84 3.72
C ASP A 90 -11.70 4.52 3.50
N SER A 91 -10.51 4.38 4.11
CA SER A 91 -9.72 3.14 4.08
C SER A 91 -10.45 1.97 4.76
N ALA A 92 -11.11 2.24 5.90
CA ALA A 92 -11.88 1.23 6.63
C ALA A 92 -13.10 0.76 5.82
N GLU A 93 -13.77 1.69 5.13
CA GLU A 93 -14.88 1.38 4.22
C GLU A 93 -14.41 0.51 3.05
N ARG A 94 -13.36 0.93 2.31
CA ARG A 94 -12.80 0.17 1.18
C ARG A 94 -12.35 -1.24 1.57
N LEU A 95 -11.84 -1.39 2.78
CA LEU A 95 -11.35 -2.68 3.30
C LEU A 95 -12.42 -3.50 4.01
N SER A 96 -13.63 -2.95 4.21
CA SER A 96 -14.69 -3.53 5.02
C SER A 96 -14.19 -3.95 6.41
N THR A 97 -13.51 -3.03 7.09
CA THR A 97 -12.95 -3.22 8.43
C THR A 97 -13.24 -2.02 9.32
N THR A 98 -12.66 -1.98 10.52
CA THR A 98 -12.83 -0.86 11.45
C THR A 98 -11.72 0.18 11.29
N VAL A 99 -12.04 1.45 11.56
CA VAL A 99 -11.06 2.55 11.61
C VAL A 99 -9.93 2.23 12.61
N VAL A 100 -10.25 1.59 13.73
CA VAL A 100 -9.27 1.17 14.74
C VAL A 100 -8.28 0.15 14.17
N THR A 101 -8.75 -0.78 13.33
CA THR A 101 -7.89 -1.74 12.61
C THR A 101 -6.93 -1.02 11.67
N VAL A 102 -7.44 -0.09 10.85
CA VAL A 102 -6.62 0.71 9.92
C VAL A 102 -5.58 1.55 10.68
N GLN A 103 -6.00 2.24 11.74
CA GLN A 103 -5.13 3.06 12.58
C GLN A 103 -4.01 2.23 13.22
N ARG A 104 -4.35 1.04 13.72
CA ARG A 104 -3.38 0.10 14.31
C ARG A 104 -2.32 -0.29 13.29
N TRP A 105 -2.72 -0.64 12.07
CA TRP A 105 -1.79 -1.04 11.02
C TRP A 105 -0.96 0.12 10.48
N ARG A 106 -1.55 1.30 10.24
CA ARG A 106 -0.80 2.51 9.87
C ARG A 106 0.24 2.87 10.93
N SER A 107 -0.10 2.75 12.22
CA SER A 107 0.86 2.98 13.31
C SER A 107 2.00 1.95 13.30
N ARG A 108 1.67 0.65 13.21
CA ARG A 108 2.68 -0.42 13.13
C ARG A 108 3.61 -0.25 11.93
N PHE A 109 3.06 0.09 10.76
CA PHE A 109 3.85 0.33 9.55
C PHE A 109 4.72 1.57 9.65
N ALA A 110 4.32 2.60 10.40
CA ALA A 110 5.18 3.72 10.72
C ALA A 110 6.33 3.30 11.66
N ASP A 111 6.03 2.49 12.68
CA ASP A 111 7.04 2.02 13.64
C ASP A 111 8.08 1.09 12.98
N THR A 112 7.70 0.35 11.93
CA THR A 112 8.61 -0.46 11.11
C THR A 112 9.22 0.28 9.92
N GLY A 113 8.92 1.57 9.78
CA GLY A 113 9.47 2.44 8.73
C GLY A 113 8.95 2.15 7.31
N LEU A 114 7.81 1.49 7.16
CA LEU A 114 7.08 1.38 5.88
C LEU A 114 6.28 2.66 5.57
N LEU A 115 5.83 3.35 6.62
CA LEU A 115 5.25 4.69 6.55
C LEU A 115 6.13 5.70 7.26
N LYS A 116 5.97 6.97 6.88
CA LYS A 116 6.49 8.11 7.63
C LYS A 116 5.35 8.82 8.33
N ARG A 117 5.45 8.98 9.65
CA ARG A 117 4.52 9.78 10.44
C ARG A 117 4.88 11.25 10.27
N GLN A 118 3.93 12.05 9.78
CA GLN A 118 4.15 13.47 9.45
C GLN A 118 3.68 14.39 10.58
N ASN A 119 2.68 13.97 11.37
CA ASN A 119 2.26 14.68 12.57
C ASN A 119 1.73 13.72 13.65
N ARG A 120 1.39 14.27 14.82
CA ARG A 120 0.79 13.52 15.93
C ARG A 120 -0.68 13.15 15.71
N ASN A 121 -1.34 13.76 14.72
CA ASN A 121 -2.77 13.56 14.42
C ASN A 121 -3.03 12.38 13.46
N GLY A 122 -2.01 11.58 13.15
CA GLY A 122 -2.16 10.42 12.28
C GLY A 122 -2.10 10.74 10.78
N LEU A 123 -1.47 11.86 10.41
CA LEU A 123 -1.08 12.12 9.02
C LEU A 123 0.16 11.29 8.69
N TYR A 124 0.06 10.47 7.65
CA TYR A 124 1.13 9.60 7.19
C TYR A 124 1.41 9.81 5.71
N SER A 125 2.61 9.44 5.29
CA SER A 125 2.98 9.24 3.90
C SER A 125 3.66 7.89 3.73
N VAL A 126 3.62 7.33 2.53
CA VAL A 126 4.34 6.10 2.21
C VAL A 126 5.85 6.38 2.13
N ASP A 127 6.67 5.49 2.66
CA ASP A 127 8.12 5.58 2.44
C ASP A 127 8.44 5.19 0.98
N PRO A 128 9.26 5.97 0.24
CA PRO A 128 9.60 5.66 -1.14
C PRO A 128 10.19 4.27 -1.38
N LYS A 129 10.76 3.61 -0.36
CA LYS A 129 11.23 2.22 -0.47
C LYS A 129 10.09 1.20 -0.64
N VAL A 130 8.86 1.60 -0.28
CA VAL A 130 7.65 0.78 -0.34
C VAL A 130 6.91 1.02 -1.64
N ALA A 131 6.59 2.28 -1.93
CA ALA A 131 5.89 2.65 -3.15
C ALA A 131 6.22 4.08 -3.58
N ILE A 132 6.19 4.30 -4.90
CA ILE A 132 6.33 5.62 -5.54
C ILE A 132 5.18 5.78 -6.50
N ARG A 133 4.41 6.87 -6.35
CA ARG A 133 3.38 7.25 -7.31
C ARG A 133 3.84 8.43 -8.15
N MET A 134 3.66 8.33 -9.47
CA MET A 134 3.94 9.42 -10.39
C MET A 134 2.67 10.23 -10.63
N ASN A 135 2.79 11.56 -10.66
CA ASN A 135 1.70 12.42 -11.10
C ASN A 135 1.53 12.35 -12.63
N SER A 136 0.52 13.06 -13.16
CA SER A 136 0.25 13.15 -14.60
C SER A 136 1.38 13.81 -15.41
N GLU A 137 2.29 14.52 -14.76
CA GLU A 137 3.45 15.18 -15.38
C GLU A 137 4.72 14.32 -15.36
N GLY A 138 4.67 13.13 -14.74
CA GLY A 138 5.83 12.25 -14.60
C GLY A 138 6.78 12.63 -13.47
N ALA A 139 6.33 13.44 -12.50
CA ALA A 139 7.05 13.71 -11.27
C ALA A 139 6.58 12.78 -10.15
N ALA A 140 7.53 12.30 -9.34
CA ALA A 140 7.20 11.51 -8.15
C ALA A 140 6.44 12.36 -7.13
N ILE A 141 5.24 11.93 -6.76
CA ILE A 141 4.42 12.55 -5.74
C ILE A 141 5.12 12.37 -4.39
N LYS A 142 5.38 13.49 -3.71
CA LYS A 142 6.01 13.53 -2.39
C LYS A 142 5.19 14.40 -1.45
N PRO A 143 5.20 14.11 -0.14
CA PRO A 143 4.59 14.99 0.84
C PRO A 143 5.14 16.40 0.67
N THR A 144 4.25 17.37 0.47
CA THR A 144 4.63 18.77 0.50
C THR A 144 4.97 19.14 1.94
N SER A 145 6.25 19.07 2.31
CA SER A 145 6.74 19.94 3.36
C SER A 145 6.56 21.38 2.86
N ASP A 146 6.11 22.29 3.72
CA ASP A 146 6.08 23.75 3.48
C ASP A 146 4.78 24.40 2.96
N LYS A 147 3.62 23.98 3.48
CA LYS A 147 2.65 25.00 3.90
C LYS A 147 2.49 24.93 5.41
N LYS A 148 3.44 25.51 6.13
CA LYS A 148 3.12 26.13 7.43
C LYS A 148 1.95 27.05 7.13
N ALA A 149 0.75 26.66 7.54
CA ALA A 149 -0.39 27.55 7.50
C ALA A 149 0.05 28.82 8.25
N ILE A 150 0.24 29.91 7.52
CA ILE A 150 0.43 31.22 8.12
C ILE A 150 -0.94 31.54 8.70
N PHE A 151 -1.17 31.17 9.97
CA PHE A 151 -2.29 31.70 10.72
C PHE A 151 -2.05 33.21 10.84
N LYS A 152 -2.80 34.00 10.09
CA LYS A 152 -2.93 35.43 10.38
C LYS A 152 -3.96 35.55 11.51
N PHE A 153 -3.50 36.03 12.66
CA PHE A 153 -4.35 36.53 13.74
C PHE A 153 -4.89 37.91 13.38
#